data_AF-A0A955KQ38-F1
#
_entry.id   AF-A0A955KQ38-F1
#
_cell.length_a   1.000
_cell.length_b   1.000
_cell.length_c   1.000
_cell.angle_alpha   90.00
_cell.angle_beta   90.00
_cell.angle_gamma   90.00
#
_symmetry.space_group_name_H-M   'P 1'
#
loop_
_entity.id
_entity.type
_entity.pdbx_description
1 polymer ?
#
loop_
_entity_poly.entity_id
_entity_poly.type
_entity_poly.pdbx_seq_one_letter_code
_entity_poly.pdbx_strand_id
1 'polypeptide(L)'
;PSQVAASAMRFLRNKSLINVTGGTTITSFKEDETGRRVTLIFAAGTTVNNTASIKLKTGANTTYLAGSRATFECMGSVWYEL
;
A
#
# COMPACT_ATOMS: atom_id res chain seq x y z
N PRO A 1 27.47 25.33 -23.40
CA PRO A 1 26.13 25.46 -22.80
C PRO A 1 25.32 24.17 -22.98
N SER A 2 25.49 23.24 -22.04
CA SER A 2 24.73 21.98 -21.99
C SER A 2 23.26 22.29 -21.72
N GLN A 3 22.39 21.86 -22.62
CA GLN A 3 20.94 21.98 -22.42
C GLN A 3 20.57 21.32 -21.10
N VAL A 4 20.00 22.12 -20.21
CA VAL A 4 19.47 21.72 -18.91
C VAL A 4 18.45 20.61 -19.15
N ALA A 5 18.72 19.44 -18.59
CA ALA A 5 17.81 18.30 -18.63
C ALA A 5 16.50 18.68 -17.92
N ALA A 6 15.48 19.02 -18.69
CA ALA A 6 14.10 19.11 -18.21
C ALA A 6 13.23 18.10 -18.95
N SER A 7 13.68 16.84 -19.02
CA SER A 7 12.71 15.75 -18.96
C SER A 7 12.10 15.86 -17.57
N ALA A 8 10.86 16.35 -17.48
CA ALA A 8 10.14 16.42 -16.23
C ALA A 8 10.29 15.06 -15.52
N MET A 9 11.12 14.99 -14.48
CA MET A 9 11.05 13.92 -13.50
C MET A 9 9.66 14.10 -12.91
N ARG A 10 8.69 13.39 -13.50
CA ARG A 10 7.40 13.13 -12.91
C ARG A 10 7.76 12.44 -11.60
N PHE A 11 7.86 13.23 -10.54
CA PHE A 11 7.86 12.72 -9.18
C PHE A 11 6.59 11.87 -9.13
N LEU A 12 6.76 10.56 -9.35
CA LEU A 12 5.82 9.54 -8.93
C LEU A 12 5.74 9.78 -7.44
N ARG A 13 4.83 10.64 -7.00
CA ARG A 13 4.66 10.99 -5.60
C ARG A 13 4.42 9.66 -4.89
N ASN A 14 5.49 9.16 -4.29
CA ASN A 14 5.48 8.19 -3.23
C ASN A 14 4.69 6.89 -3.51
N LYS A 15 5.04 6.13 -4.55
CA LYS A 15 4.62 4.73 -4.70
C LYS A 15 5.70 3.80 -4.14
N SER A 16 5.51 3.28 -2.93
CA SER A 16 6.40 2.24 -2.37
C SER A 16 5.83 0.86 -2.67
N LEU A 17 6.69 -0.04 -3.16
CA LEU A 17 6.39 -1.46 -3.34
C LEU A 17 6.94 -2.23 -2.16
N ILE A 18 6.08 -2.98 -1.47
CA ILE A 18 6.46 -3.82 -0.33
C ILE A 18 6.09 -5.26 -0.65
N ASN A 19 7.07 -6.17 -0.53
CA ASN A 19 6.85 -7.59 -0.71
C ASN A 19 6.56 -8.25 0.63
N VAL A 20 5.39 -8.87 0.77
CA VAL A 20 4.95 -9.55 2.00
C VAL A 20 5.18 -11.04 1.83
N THR A 21 6.22 -11.55 2.48
CA THR A 21 6.72 -12.93 2.27
C THR A 21 6.28 -13.95 3.32
N GLY A 22 5.73 -13.50 4.45
CA GLY A 22 5.15 -14.36 5.48
C GLY A 22 3.64 -14.50 5.34
N GLY A 23 3.11 -15.72 5.46
CA GLY A 23 1.67 -15.99 5.49
C GLY A 23 1.07 -15.67 6.86
N THR A 24 1.10 -14.40 7.24
CA THR A 24 0.60 -13.92 8.54
C THR A 24 -0.66 -13.09 8.40
N THR A 25 -1.18 -12.62 9.53
CA THR A 25 -2.24 -11.61 9.57
C THR A 25 -1.62 -10.22 9.72
N ILE A 26 -1.99 -9.28 8.84
CA ILE A 26 -1.68 -7.86 8.96
C ILE A 26 -2.85 -7.19 9.70
N THR A 27 -2.57 -6.58 10.84
CA THR A 27 -3.58 -5.91 11.67
C THR A 27 -3.42 -4.40 11.74
N SER A 28 -2.25 -3.88 11.38
CA SER A 28 -1.95 -2.45 11.38
C SER A 28 -0.93 -2.07 10.32
N PHE A 29 -1.05 -0.83 9.86
CA PHE A 29 0.01 -0.11 9.17
C PHE A 29 0.43 1.05 10.05
N LYS A 30 1.72 1.39 10.00
CA LYS A 30 2.18 2.61 10.66
C LYS A 30 1.56 3.81 9.95
N GLU A 31 1.15 4.80 10.74
CA GLU A 31 0.73 6.09 10.21
C GLU A 31 1.85 6.73 9.38
N ASP A 32 1.48 7.37 8.29
CA ASP A 32 2.40 8.03 7.36
C ASP A 32 1.72 9.30 6.81
N GLU A 33 2.38 10.03 5.92
CA GLU A 33 1.85 11.24 5.33
C GLU A 33 0.58 10.97 4.51
N THR A 34 -0.44 11.82 4.67
CA THR A 34 -1.67 11.74 3.89
C THR A 34 -1.37 11.84 2.38
N GLY A 35 -2.01 10.99 1.58
CA GLY A 35 -1.76 10.84 0.14
C GLY A 35 -0.62 9.87 -0.19
N ARG A 36 0.09 9.32 0.81
CA ARG A 36 1.07 8.25 0.61
C ARG A 36 0.38 7.00 0.08
N ARG A 37 0.93 6.42 -1.00
CA ARG A 37 0.44 5.18 -1.58
C ARG A 37 1.45 4.06 -1.47
N VAL A 38 0.97 2.90 -1.03
CA VAL A 38 1.78 1.69 -0.91
C VAL A 38 1.08 0.57 -1.65
N THR A 39 1.83 -0.18 -2.46
CA THR A 39 1.34 -1.42 -3.06
C THR A 39 2.02 -2.60 -2.39
N LEU A 40 1.22 -3.46 -1.78
CA LEU A 40 1.65 -4.74 -1.23
C LEU A 40 1.58 -5.81 -2.32
N ILE A 41 2.64 -6.62 -2.44
CA ILE A 41 2.65 -7.85 -3.23
C ILE A 41 2.73 -9.00 -2.23
N PHE A 42 1.74 -9.89 -2.25
CA PHE A 42 1.66 -11.01 -1.32
C PHE A 42 2.32 -12.23 -1.94
N ALA A 43 3.41 -12.73 -1.34
CA ALA A 43 4.08 -13.95 -1.81
C ALA A 43 3.51 -15.22 -1.16
N ALA A 44 2.65 -15.08 -0.14
CA ALA A 44 1.94 -16.15 0.54
C ALA A 44 0.51 -15.72 0.86
N GLY A 45 -0.36 -16.70 1.19
CA GLY A 45 -1.70 -16.43 1.69
C GLY A 45 -1.65 -15.56 2.95
N THR A 46 -2.06 -14.30 2.84
CA THR A 46 -1.94 -13.29 3.90
C THR A 46 -3.29 -12.67 4.16
N THR A 47 -3.75 -12.69 5.40
CA THR A 47 -4.99 -12.01 5.79
C THR A 47 -4.68 -10.58 6.21
N VAL A 48 -5.39 -9.61 5.64
CA VAL A 48 -5.40 -8.24 6.14
C VAL A 48 -6.70 -8.03 6.90
N ASN A 49 -6.61 -7.52 8.12
CA ASN A 49 -7.80 -7.22 8.91
C ASN A 49 -8.36 -5.84 8.53
N ASN A 50 -9.68 -5.77 8.42
CA ASN A 50 -10.39 -4.51 8.37
C ASN A 50 -10.51 -3.97 9.80
N THR A 51 -9.83 -2.87 10.09
CA THR A 51 -9.72 -2.30 11.43
C THR A 51 -10.14 -0.81 11.45
N ALA A 52 -9.92 -0.11 12.56
CA ALA A 52 -10.09 1.34 12.60
C ALA A 52 -9.03 2.06 11.74
N SER A 53 -7.81 1.52 11.68
CA SER A 53 -6.66 2.12 10.99
C SER A 53 -6.41 1.56 9.58
N ILE A 54 -7.08 0.46 9.20
CA ILE A 54 -7.05 -0.11 7.86
C ILE A 54 -8.50 -0.34 7.39
N LYS A 55 -8.87 0.27 6.27
CA LYS A 55 -10.18 0.09 5.64
C LYS A 55 -10.02 -0.67 4.34
N LEU A 56 -10.54 -1.90 4.34
CA LEU A 56 -10.57 -2.76 3.16
C LEU A 56 -11.81 -2.47 2.33
N LYS A 57 -11.69 -2.62 1.02
CA LYS A 57 -12.77 -2.31 0.07
C LYS A 57 -13.99 -3.20 0.27
N THR A 58 -13.78 -4.41 0.76
CA THR A 58 -14.81 -5.40 1.09
C THR A 58 -15.55 -5.08 2.40
N GLY A 59 -15.01 -4.21 3.25
CA GLY A 59 -15.53 -3.95 4.59
C GLY A 59 -15.32 -5.09 5.60
N ALA A 60 -14.59 -6.15 5.22
CA ALA A 60 -14.31 -7.32 6.06
C ALA A 60 -12.84 -7.74 5.96
N ASN A 61 -12.36 -8.53 6.92
CA ASN A 61 -11.04 -9.14 6.84
C ASN A 61 -10.91 -9.91 5.52
N THR A 62 -9.81 -9.68 4.79
CA THR A 62 -9.63 -10.24 3.44
C THR A 62 -8.32 -11.00 3.37
N THR A 63 -8.37 -12.24 2.88
CA THR A 63 -7.18 -13.04 2.61
C THR A 63 -6.77 -12.87 1.16
N TYR A 64 -5.59 -12.30 0.95
CA TYR A 64 -4.96 -12.21 -0.36
C TYR A 64 -4.12 -13.47 -0.59
N LEU A 65 -4.35 -14.12 -1.73
CA LEU A 65 -3.57 -15.27 -2.16
C LEU A 65 -2.16 -14.86 -2.60
N ALA A 66 -1.25 -15.83 -2.65
CA ALA A 66 0.07 -15.62 -3.23
C ALA A 66 -0.04 -15.11 -4.69
N GLY A 67 0.79 -14.13 -5.05
CA GLY A 67 0.78 -13.43 -6.32
C GLY A 67 -0.20 -12.26 -6.41
N SER A 68 -1.12 -12.11 -5.44
CA SER A 68 -2.04 -10.98 -5.40
C SER A 68 -1.35 -9.67 -5.02
N ARG A 69 -2.01 -8.56 -5.38
CA ARG A 69 -1.57 -7.20 -5.06
C ARG A 69 -2.72 -6.38 -4.51
N ALA A 70 -2.44 -5.55 -3.51
CA ALA A 70 -3.37 -4.57 -2.97
C ALA A 70 -2.68 -3.21 -2.85
N THR A 71 -3.40 -2.13 -3.15
CA THR A 71 -2.86 -0.77 -3.01
C THR A 71 -3.63 -0.03 -1.92
N PHE A 72 -2.88 0.60 -1.03
CA PHE A 72 -3.41 1.38 0.08
C PHE A 72 -2.98 2.83 -0.04
N GLU A 73 -3.86 3.74 0.35
CA GLU A 73 -3.60 5.17 0.46
C GLU A 73 -3.82 5.62 1.91
N CYS A 74 -2.86 6.35 2.47
CA CYS A 74 -3.00 6.95 3.79
C CYS A 74 -3.86 8.21 3.69
N MET A 75 -4.92 8.30 4.49
CA MET A 75 -5.76 9.49 4.64
C MET A 75 -5.89 9.80 6.14
N GLY A 76 -5.14 10.79 6.61
CA GLY A 76 -4.92 11.03 8.03
C GLY A 76 -4.16 9.87 8.68
N SER A 77 -4.74 9.26 9.72
CA SER A 77 -4.19 8.10 10.42
C SER A 77 -4.78 6.76 9.94
N VAL A 78 -5.52 6.76 8.82
CA VAL A 78 -6.22 5.57 8.30
C VAL A 78 -5.73 5.23 6.90
N TRP A 79 -5.48 3.96 6.65
CA TRP A 79 -5.12 3.45 5.32
C TRP A 79 -6.34 2.84 4.63
N TYR A 80 -6.66 3.32 3.43
CA TYR A 80 -7.77 2.84 2.62
C TYR A 80 -7.26 2.03 1.44
N GLU A 81 -7.83 0.85 1.24
CA GLU A 81 -7.62 0.09 0.02
C GLU A 81 -8.31 0.77 -1.18
N LEU A 82 -7.61 0.88 -2.30
CA LEU A 82 -8.09 1.50 -3.55
C LEU A 82 -8.77 0.47 -4.48
#